data_AF-A0A497JJD8-F1
#
_entry.id   AF-A0A497JJD8-F1
#
_cell.length_a   1.000
_cell.length_b   1.000
_cell.length_c   1.000
_cell.angle_alpha   90.00
_cell.angle_beta   90.00
_cell.angle_gamma   90.00
#
_symmetry.space_group_name_H-M   'P 1'
#
loop_
_entity.id
_entity.type
_entity.pdbx_description
1 polymer ?
#
loop_
_entity_poly.entity_id
_entity_poly.type
_entity_poly.pdbx_seq_one_letter_code
_entity_poly.pdbx_strand_id
1 'polypeptide(L)'
;MDRKLLVFAMAVAFIVSLLVSVVPVSAWTYPDCTEDDRYENWGPRIDRLWIRLYADESSEFVGFQNGEIDIVDWPIPKDYQDTWSQPPHNESIKLLSYGAEYGMFLVDINCNPNEYLGNPPDPDYPNPVYPNPCSSPYLREALWHLMDRGYVVGTICGGTATPIYTVVPPCYGAYAHPDIKPGGALEDLCHLYDTTEANQLLDEGGFSERDP
;
A
#
# COMPACT_ATOMS: atom_id res chain seq x y z
N MET A 1 13.75 24.14 -36.70
CA MET A 1 12.55 23.32 -36.90
C MET A 1 11.39 24.26 -37.25
N ASP A 2 10.66 24.01 -38.33
CA ASP A 2 9.53 24.86 -38.73
C ASP A 2 8.45 24.85 -37.63
N ARG A 3 7.98 26.03 -37.20
CA ARG A 3 6.95 26.18 -36.16
C ARG A 3 5.69 25.37 -36.50
N LYS A 4 5.34 25.24 -37.79
CA LYS A 4 4.22 24.42 -38.24
C LYS A 4 4.46 22.94 -38.03
N LEU A 5 5.70 22.49 -38.25
CA LEU A 5 6.11 21.09 -38.05
C LEU A 5 6.12 20.72 -36.56
N LEU A 6 6.56 21.64 -35.69
CA LEU A 6 6.53 21.45 -34.24
C LEU A 6 5.09 21.34 -33.71
N VAL A 7 4.20 22.24 -34.11
CA VAL A 7 2.78 22.22 -33.68
C VAL A 7 2.07 20.96 -34.18
N PHE A 8 2.36 20.53 -35.41
CA PHE A 8 1.82 19.28 -35.94
C PHE A 8 2.30 18.06 -35.15
N ALA A 9 3.60 17.98 -34.84
CA ALA A 9 4.16 16.89 -34.03
C ALA A 9 3.55 16.85 -32.62
N MET A 10 3.36 18.01 -31.97
CA MET A 10 2.71 18.09 -30.66
C MET A 10 1.24 17.66 -30.69
N ALA A 11 0.49 18.04 -31.73
CA ALA A 11 -0.91 17.63 -31.88
C ALA A 11 -1.04 16.11 -32.10
N VAL A 12 -0.14 15.51 -32.90
CA VAL A 12 -0.09 14.06 -33.09
C VAL A 12 0.26 13.35 -31.79
N ALA A 13 1.25 13.82 -31.04
CA ALA A 13 1.62 13.23 -29.74
C ALA A 13 0.47 13.33 -28.70
N PHE A 14 -0.28 14.45 -28.71
CA PHE A 14 -1.45 14.62 -27.86
C PHE A 14 -2.59 13.67 -28.24
N ILE A 15 -2.86 13.48 -29.54
CA ILE A 15 -3.87 12.53 -30.01
C ILE A 15 -3.46 11.09 -29.69
N VAL A 16 -2.19 10.74 -29.90
CA VAL A 16 -1.68 9.40 -29.56
C VAL A 16 -1.77 9.14 -28.05
N SER A 17 -1.43 10.11 -27.21
CA SER A 17 -1.57 9.95 -25.74
C SER A 17 -3.04 9.83 -25.28
N LEU A 18 -3.98 10.49 -25.96
CA LEU A 18 -5.43 10.32 -25.72
C LEU A 18 -5.97 8.95 -26.17
N LEU A 19 -5.28 8.25 -27.08
CA LEU A 19 -5.66 6.91 -27.54
C LEU A 19 -5.08 5.79 -26.67
N VAL A 20 -4.04 6.08 -25.87
CA VAL A 20 -3.44 5.11 -24.92
C VAL A 20 -4.28 4.96 -23.65
N SER A 21 -5.15 5.92 -23.33
CA SER A 21 -6.03 5.88 -22.14
C SER A 21 -7.27 5.01 -22.30
N VAL A 22 -7.49 4.37 -23.46
CA VAL A 22 -8.53 3.35 -23.65
C VAL A 22 -7.87 1.98 -23.61
N VAL A 23 -7.53 1.54 -22.39
CA VAL A 23 -7.10 0.15 -22.20
C VAL A 23 -8.36 -0.70 -22.31
N PRO A 24 -8.49 -1.60 -23.30
CA PRO A 24 -9.62 -2.50 -23.33
C PRO A 24 -9.54 -3.39 -22.09
N VAL A 25 -10.61 -3.43 -21.29
CA VAL A 25 -10.75 -4.40 -20.21
C VAL A 25 -11.08 -5.73 -20.89
N SER A 26 -10.05 -6.45 -21.30
CA SER A 26 -10.15 -7.72 -22.01
C SER A 26 -9.65 -8.83 -21.10
N ALA A 27 -10.53 -9.32 -20.24
CA ALA A 27 -10.41 -10.59 -19.54
C ALA A 27 -11.75 -10.89 -18.84
N TRP A 28 -12.55 -11.85 -19.33
CA TRP A 28 -13.59 -12.45 -18.50
C TRP A 28 -13.00 -13.65 -17.78
N THR A 29 -12.97 -13.61 -16.44
CA THR A 29 -12.58 -14.76 -15.63
C THR A 29 -13.77 -15.71 -15.47
N TYR A 30 -13.64 -16.93 -15.99
CA TYR A 30 -14.63 -17.99 -15.90
C TYR A 30 -14.60 -18.65 -14.50
N PRO A 31 -15.67 -19.40 -14.12
CA PRO A 31 -15.72 -20.09 -12.82
C PRO A 31 -14.60 -21.12 -12.58
N ASP A 32 -13.92 -21.57 -13.64
CA ASP A 32 -12.74 -22.43 -13.59
C ASP A 32 -11.41 -21.64 -13.54
N CYS A 33 -11.50 -20.33 -13.31
CA CYS A 33 -10.40 -19.36 -13.30
C CYS A 33 -9.64 -19.22 -14.63
N THR A 34 -10.20 -19.73 -15.74
CA THR A 34 -9.68 -19.42 -17.07
C THR A 34 -10.10 -18.01 -17.47
N GLU A 35 -9.28 -17.35 -18.29
CA GLU A 35 -9.58 -16.01 -18.82
C GLU A 35 -9.66 -16.07 -20.34
N ASP A 36 -10.51 -15.25 -20.94
CA ASP A 36 -10.48 -15.02 -22.39
C ASP A 36 -10.25 -13.55 -22.75
N ASP A 37 -9.68 -13.33 -23.93
CA ASP A 37 -9.38 -11.98 -24.44
C ASP A 37 -10.57 -11.37 -25.22
N ARG A 38 -11.81 -11.87 -25.02
CA ARG A 38 -12.94 -11.41 -25.83
C ARG A 38 -13.39 -10.04 -25.35
N TYR A 39 -13.40 -9.11 -26.29
CA TYR A 39 -13.94 -7.79 -26.05
C TYR A 39 -15.47 -7.79 -26.17
N GLU A 40 -16.16 -7.26 -25.15
CA GLU A 40 -17.61 -7.06 -25.15
C GLU A 40 -17.98 -5.60 -25.43
N ASN A 41 -18.78 -5.39 -26.47
CA ASN A 41 -19.28 -4.07 -26.88
C ASN A 41 -20.54 -3.62 -26.12
N TRP A 42 -21.08 -4.45 -25.23
CA TRP A 42 -22.37 -4.23 -24.58
C TRP A 42 -22.21 -4.30 -23.07
N GLY A 43 -23.02 -3.50 -22.37
CA GLY A 43 -22.92 -3.24 -20.94
C GLY A 43 -23.19 -4.47 -20.07
N PRO A 44 -23.02 -4.32 -18.74
CA PRO A 44 -22.83 -5.43 -17.82
C PRO A 44 -23.87 -6.53 -18.00
N ARG A 45 -23.40 -7.78 -18.03
CA ARG A 45 -24.23 -8.98 -18.21
C ARG A 45 -25.26 -9.20 -17.09
N ILE A 46 -25.18 -8.43 -16.00
CA ILE A 46 -26.06 -8.51 -14.84
C ILE A 46 -27.16 -7.44 -14.89
N ASP A 47 -28.38 -7.83 -14.51
CA ASP A 47 -29.53 -6.92 -14.50
C ASP A 47 -29.48 -5.90 -13.35
N ARG A 48 -28.80 -6.25 -12.25
CA ARG A 48 -28.73 -5.44 -11.03
C ARG A 48 -27.41 -5.64 -10.30
N LEU A 49 -26.82 -4.54 -9.85
CA LEU A 49 -25.75 -4.53 -8.86
C LEU A 49 -26.34 -4.19 -7.48
N TRP A 50 -26.06 -5.02 -6.47
CA TRP A 50 -26.43 -4.74 -5.09
C TRP A 50 -25.16 -4.53 -4.27
N ILE A 51 -24.99 -3.32 -3.75
CA ILE A 51 -23.88 -2.96 -2.87
C ILE A 51 -24.43 -2.94 -1.45
N ARG A 52 -23.87 -3.79 -0.59
CA ARG A 52 -24.23 -3.87 0.82
C ARG A 52 -23.06 -3.40 1.67
N LEU A 53 -23.31 -2.43 2.54
CA LEU A 53 -22.32 -1.92 3.47
C LEU A 53 -22.39 -2.71 4.77
N TYR A 54 -21.24 -3.24 5.20
CA TYR A 54 -21.05 -3.84 6.51
C TYR A 54 -20.37 -2.84 7.44
N ALA A 55 -20.46 -3.07 8.75
CA ALA A 55 -19.86 -2.18 9.75
C ALA A 55 -18.33 -2.31 9.81
N ASP A 56 -17.80 -3.48 9.43
CA ASP A 56 -16.39 -3.85 9.44
C ASP A 56 -16.13 -5.00 8.45
N GLU A 57 -14.84 -5.23 8.14
CA GLU A 57 -14.38 -6.29 7.23
C GLU A 57 -14.76 -7.69 7.69
N SER A 58 -14.76 -7.95 9.00
CA SER A 58 -15.06 -9.28 9.55
C SER A 58 -16.51 -9.66 9.29
N SER A 59 -17.42 -8.69 9.45
CA SER A 59 -18.84 -8.86 9.15
C SER A 59 -19.11 -9.07 7.66
N GLU A 60 -18.35 -8.41 6.79
CA GLU A 60 -18.42 -8.62 5.34
C GLU A 60 -18.00 -10.04 4.97
N PHE A 61 -16.84 -10.52 5.47
CA PHE A 61 -16.36 -11.87 5.15
C PHE A 61 -17.32 -12.96 5.63
N VAL A 62 -17.97 -12.78 6.79
CA VAL A 62 -19.03 -13.67 7.26
C VAL A 62 -20.25 -13.61 6.31
N GLY A 63 -20.67 -12.41 5.90
CA GLY A 63 -21.77 -12.23 4.94
C GLY A 63 -21.47 -12.91 3.60
N PHE A 64 -20.25 -12.77 3.10
CA PHE A 64 -19.78 -13.44 1.88
C PHE A 64 -19.83 -14.97 2.01
N GLN A 65 -19.31 -15.54 3.11
CA GLN A 65 -19.41 -16.99 3.35
C GLN A 65 -20.85 -17.50 3.42
N ASN A 66 -21.77 -16.67 3.91
CA ASN A 66 -23.20 -17.01 3.99
C ASN A 66 -23.96 -16.78 2.67
N GLY A 67 -23.29 -16.30 1.61
CA GLY A 67 -23.91 -16.00 0.32
C GLY A 67 -24.76 -14.73 0.31
N GLU A 68 -24.50 -13.79 1.22
CA GLU A 68 -25.20 -12.50 1.28
C GLU A 68 -24.70 -11.50 0.23
N ILE A 69 -23.45 -11.69 -0.23
CA ILE A 69 -22.77 -10.95 -1.30
C ILE A 69 -21.93 -11.94 -2.13
N ASP A 70 -21.64 -11.59 -3.38
CA ASP A 70 -20.93 -12.45 -4.33
C ASP A 70 -19.45 -12.10 -4.52
N ILE A 71 -19.01 -10.94 -4.04
CA ILE A 71 -17.65 -10.39 -4.18
C ILE A 71 -17.33 -9.58 -2.92
N VAL A 72 -16.07 -9.64 -2.46
CA VAL A 72 -15.51 -8.80 -1.40
C VAL A 72 -14.57 -7.75 -2.00
N ASP A 73 -14.51 -6.55 -1.42
CA ASP A 73 -13.63 -5.47 -1.90
C ASP A 73 -12.29 -5.36 -1.15
N TRP A 74 -12.22 -5.87 0.09
CA TRP A 74 -11.00 -5.84 0.91
C TRP A 74 -10.02 -7.00 0.64
N PRO A 75 -8.71 -6.79 0.88
CA PRO A 75 -7.74 -7.88 0.90
C PRO A 75 -8.12 -8.95 1.92
N ILE A 76 -8.16 -10.20 1.47
CA ILE A 76 -8.61 -11.33 2.30
C ILE A 76 -7.52 -11.69 3.32
N PRO A 77 -7.80 -11.72 4.63
CA PRO A 77 -6.84 -12.17 5.65
C PRO A 77 -6.42 -13.63 5.43
N LYS A 78 -5.21 -13.99 5.88
CA LYS A 78 -4.63 -15.32 5.66
C LYS A 78 -5.53 -16.46 6.14
N ASP A 79 -6.18 -16.32 7.30
CA ASP A 79 -7.05 -17.34 7.86
C ASP A 79 -8.27 -17.65 6.97
N TYR A 80 -8.83 -16.62 6.33
CA TYR A 80 -9.91 -16.77 5.36
C TYR A 80 -9.41 -17.36 4.05
N GLN A 81 -8.22 -16.98 3.57
CA GLN A 81 -7.62 -17.62 2.39
C GLN A 81 -7.41 -19.12 2.63
N ASP A 82 -6.86 -19.49 3.79
CA ASP A 82 -6.64 -20.88 4.16
C ASP A 82 -7.97 -21.64 4.23
N THR A 83 -8.98 -21.05 4.86
CA THR A 83 -10.32 -21.64 4.98
C THR A 83 -11.00 -21.79 3.62
N TRP A 84 -11.02 -20.74 2.79
CA TRP A 84 -11.73 -20.72 1.51
C TRP A 84 -11.02 -21.51 0.41
N SER A 85 -9.73 -21.80 0.58
CA SER A 85 -8.99 -22.69 -0.31
C SER A 85 -9.33 -24.19 -0.13
N GLN A 86 -10.03 -24.55 0.96
CA GLN A 86 -10.31 -25.94 1.33
C GLN A 86 -11.81 -26.30 1.20
N PRO A 87 -12.14 -27.60 1.04
CA PRO A 87 -13.53 -28.06 1.08
C PRO A 87 -14.19 -27.81 2.45
N PRO A 88 -15.50 -27.52 2.50
CA PRO A 88 -16.41 -27.38 1.36
C PRO A 88 -16.40 -25.97 0.73
N HIS A 89 -15.66 -25.02 1.30
CA HIS A 89 -15.71 -23.62 0.86
C HIS A 89 -15.20 -23.43 -0.57
N ASN A 90 -14.12 -24.09 -0.96
CA ASN A 90 -13.53 -23.97 -2.31
C ASN A 90 -14.44 -24.48 -3.46
N GLU A 91 -15.52 -25.20 -3.11
CA GLU A 91 -16.54 -25.65 -4.07
C GLU A 91 -17.44 -24.49 -4.50
N SER A 92 -17.60 -23.45 -3.67
CA SER A 92 -18.48 -22.30 -3.91
C SER A 92 -17.76 -20.95 -3.93
N ILE A 93 -16.61 -20.84 -3.26
CA ILE A 93 -15.79 -19.65 -3.18
C ILE A 93 -14.55 -19.84 -4.05
N LYS A 94 -14.23 -18.83 -4.88
CA LYS A 94 -13.02 -18.80 -5.69
C LYS A 94 -12.10 -17.68 -5.21
N LEU A 95 -10.86 -18.05 -4.89
CA LEU A 95 -9.80 -17.10 -4.61
C LEU A 95 -9.14 -16.72 -5.93
N LEU A 96 -9.32 -15.47 -6.35
CA LEU A 96 -8.68 -14.87 -7.52
C LEU A 96 -7.60 -13.90 -7.05
N SER A 97 -6.47 -13.88 -7.76
CA SER A 97 -5.38 -12.93 -7.52
C SER A 97 -5.29 -11.97 -8.69
N TYR A 98 -5.37 -10.67 -8.40
CA TYR A 98 -5.22 -9.59 -9.40
C TYR A 98 -3.84 -8.93 -9.32
N GLY A 99 -2.84 -9.66 -8.82
CA GLY A 99 -1.50 -9.15 -8.59
C GLY A 99 -1.31 -8.60 -7.18
N ALA A 100 -0.31 -7.73 -7.03
CA ALA A 100 0.01 -7.12 -5.75
C ALA A 100 -0.94 -5.95 -5.42
N GLU A 101 -1.22 -5.77 -4.14
CA GLU A 101 -1.83 -4.54 -3.62
C GLU A 101 -0.89 -3.34 -3.88
N TYR A 102 -1.47 -2.22 -4.32
CA TYR A 102 -0.73 -0.98 -4.59
C TYR A 102 -0.74 -0.02 -3.38
N GLY A 103 -1.61 -0.28 -2.40
CA GLY A 103 -1.60 0.37 -1.09
C GLY A 103 -0.38 0.02 -0.23
N MET A 104 -0.22 0.77 0.86
CA MET A 104 0.85 0.56 1.84
C MET A 104 0.36 0.83 3.25
N PHE A 105 0.92 0.13 4.22
CA PHE A 105 0.82 0.48 5.63
C PHE A 105 2.08 1.25 6.03
N LEU A 106 1.88 2.43 6.63
CA LEU A 106 2.98 3.29 7.08
C LEU A 106 2.70 3.82 8.48
N VAL A 107 3.78 4.06 9.23
CA VAL A 107 3.73 4.85 10.47
C VAL A 107 4.00 6.29 10.08
N ASP A 108 2.98 7.12 10.12
CA ASP A 108 3.14 8.56 9.90
C ASP A 108 3.52 9.24 11.22
N ILE A 109 4.59 10.03 11.18
CA ILE A 109 5.15 10.68 12.36
C ILE A 109 5.03 12.19 12.19
N ASN A 110 4.20 12.80 13.04
CA ASN A 110 4.15 14.26 13.12
C ASN A 110 5.51 14.80 13.58
N CYS A 111 6.25 15.39 12.65
CA CYS A 111 7.59 15.93 12.88
C CYS A 111 7.59 17.47 13.02
N ASN A 112 6.42 18.11 13.18
CA ASN A 112 6.33 19.57 13.25
C ASN A 112 7.17 20.13 14.42
N PRO A 113 8.24 20.90 14.14
CA PRO A 113 9.11 21.47 15.17
C PRO A 113 8.61 22.82 15.70
N ASN A 114 7.55 23.38 15.13
CA ASN A 114 7.13 24.74 15.43
C ASN A 114 6.48 24.83 16.82
N GLU A 115 6.72 25.93 17.52
CA GLU A 115 6.05 26.27 18.80
C GLU A 115 4.56 26.52 18.62
N TYR A 116 4.14 26.90 17.40
CA TYR A 116 2.76 27.20 17.04
C TYR A 116 2.32 26.41 15.81
N LEU A 117 1.04 26.09 15.71
CA LEU A 117 0.42 25.40 14.57
C LEU A 117 0.13 26.37 13.42
N GLY A 118 -0.13 25.81 12.23
CA GLY A 118 -0.46 26.59 11.02
C GLY A 118 0.70 26.74 10.04
N ASN A 119 0.39 27.29 8.86
CA ASN A 119 1.37 27.66 7.84
C ASN A 119 0.94 28.99 7.17
N PRO A 120 1.50 30.16 7.57
CA PRO A 120 2.57 30.33 8.56
C PRO A 120 2.12 30.01 10.00
N PRO A 121 3.06 29.77 10.95
CA PRO A 121 2.73 29.52 12.35
C PRO A 121 1.95 30.69 12.99
N ASP A 122 0.89 30.37 13.73
CA ASP A 122 -0.02 31.34 14.35
C ASP A 122 0.08 31.30 15.89
N PRO A 123 0.55 32.38 16.54
CA PRO A 123 0.67 32.47 17.99
C PRO A 123 -0.59 32.12 18.80
N ASP A 124 -1.78 32.29 18.22
CA ASP A 124 -3.05 31.96 18.88
C ASP A 124 -3.27 30.43 19.01
N TYR A 125 -2.50 29.62 18.29
CA TYR A 125 -2.59 28.16 18.28
C TYR A 125 -1.26 27.51 18.70
N PRO A 126 -0.92 27.48 20.00
CA PRO A 126 0.28 26.80 20.48
C PRO A 126 0.26 25.32 20.11
N ASN A 127 1.42 24.82 19.71
CA ASN A 127 1.60 23.40 19.41
C ASN A 127 1.57 22.60 20.72
N PRO A 128 0.58 21.72 20.94
CA PRO A 128 0.40 21.03 22.20
C PRO A 128 1.54 20.05 22.54
N VAL A 129 2.39 19.73 21.56
CA VAL A 129 3.52 18.81 21.74
C VAL A 129 4.88 19.50 21.66
N TYR A 130 4.96 20.84 21.68
CA TYR A 130 6.26 21.52 21.65
C TYR A 130 7.01 21.45 23.00
N PRO A 131 8.33 21.18 23.03
CA PRO A 131 9.16 20.75 21.90
C PRO A 131 8.80 19.32 21.47
N ASN A 132 8.54 19.14 20.18
CA ASN A 132 8.08 17.85 19.65
C ASN A 132 9.26 16.89 19.53
N PRO A 133 9.34 15.81 20.34
CA PRO A 133 10.47 14.88 20.26
C PRO A 133 10.58 14.23 18.87
N CYS A 134 9.44 14.02 18.21
CA CYS A 134 9.36 13.47 16.86
C CYS A 134 9.88 14.42 15.77
N SER A 135 10.19 15.68 16.08
CA SER A 135 10.91 16.55 15.15
C SER A 135 12.40 16.18 15.04
N SER A 136 12.96 15.43 15.99
CA SER A 136 14.34 14.95 15.94
C SER A 136 14.50 13.87 14.85
N PRO A 137 15.45 14.01 13.90
CA PRO A 137 15.73 12.97 12.91
C PRO A 137 16.28 11.70 13.58
N TYR A 138 17.13 11.84 14.60
CA TYR A 138 17.67 10.71 15.37
C TYR A 138 16.58 9.82 15.96
N LEU A 139 15.54 10.42 16.57
CA LEU A 139 14.41 9.65 17.10
C LEU A 139 13.66 8.91 15.99
N ARG A 140 13.37 9.58 14.87
CA ARG A 140 12.61 8.95 13.77
C ARG A 140 13.39 7.83 13.09
N GLU A 141 14.70 7.98 12.95
CA GLU A 141 15.58 6.96 12.39
C GLU A 141 15.70 5.75 13.35
N ALA A 142 15.88 5.99 14.65
CA ALA A 142 15.86 4.94 15.66
C ALA A 142 14.55 4.13 15.62
N LEU A 143 13.39 4.81 15.51
CA LEU A 143 12.09 4.15 15.38
C LEU A 143 12.00 3.26 14.13
N TRP A 144 12.67 3.62 13.03
CA TRP A 144 12.72 2.78 11.85
C TRP A 144 13.51 1.49 12.05
N HIS A 145 14.63 1.56 12.77
CA HIS A 145 15.42 0.39 13.19
C HIS A 145 14.70 -0.48 14.24
N LEU A 146 13.66 0.03 14.91
CA LEU A 146 12.81 -0.76 15.80
C LEU A 146 11.62 -1.44 15.09
N MET A 147 11.40 -1.16 13.80
CA MET A 147 10.34 -1.79 13.03
C MET A 147 10.80 -3.16 12.49
N ASP A 148 10.49 -4.22 13.23
CA ASP A 148 10.65 -5.60 12.75
C ASP A 148 9.60 -5.93 11.68
N ARG A 149 9.91 -5.57 10.43
CA ARG A 149 9.06 -5.86 9.27
C ARG A 149 8.91 -7.37 9.03
N GLY A 150 9.89 -8.18 9.44
CA GLY A 150 9.82 -9.64 9.33
C GLY A 150 8.73 -10.20 10.25
N TYR A 151 8.70 -9.73 11.50
CA TYR A 151 7.64 -10.07 12.44
C TYR A 151 6.27 -9.59 11.97
N VAL A 152 6.16 -8.34 11.48
CA VAL A 152 4.89 -7.81 10.96
C VAL A 152 4.39 -8.67 9.79
N VAL A 153 5.22 -8.91 8.79
CA VAL A 153 4.82 -9.69 7.60
C VAL A 153 4.50 -11.14 7.97
N GLY A 154 5.37 -11.80 8.73
CA GLY A 154 5.24 -13.22 9.03
C GLY A 154 4.14 -13.52 10.06
N THR A 155 4.06 -12.72 11.11
CA THR A 155 3.18 -12.98 12.27
C THR A 155 1.86 -12.23 12.17
N ILE A 156 1.89 -10.93 11.85
CA ILE A 156 0.68 -10.10 11.83
C ILE A 156 -0.08 -10.28 10.51
N CYS A 157 0.62 -10.26 9.37
CA CYS A 157 0.01 -10.41 8.05
C CYS A 157 -0.06 -11.87 7.57
N GLY A 158 0.42 -12.85 8.33
CA GLY A 158 0.38 -14.27 7.93
C GLY A 158 1.13 -14.59 6.63
N GLY A 159 2.13 -13.78 6.27
CA GLY A 159 2.95 -13.95 5.06
C GLY A 159 2.32 -13.41 3.77
N THR A 160 1.18 -12.69 3.83
CA THR A 160 0.51 -12.15 2.64
C THR A 160 0.96 -10.73 2.26
N ALA A 161 1.79 -10.10 3.09
CA ALA A 161 2.35 -8.78 2.85
C ALA A 161 3.80 -8.85 2.34
N THR A 162 4.25 -7.79 1.69
CA THR A 162 5.65 -7.62 1.29
C THR A 162 6.26 -6.47 2.08
N PRO A 163 7.45 -6.64 2.71
CA PRO A 163 8.12 -5.55 3.39
C PRO A 163 8.58 -4.50 2.38
N ILE A 164 8.33 -3.22 2.69
CA ILE A 164 8.71 -2.10 1.83
C ILE A 164 9.74 -1.22 2.55
N TYR A 165 10.72 -0.75 1.79
CA TYR A 165 11.84 0.09 2.25
C TYR A 165 11.85 1.47 1.57
N THR A 166 10.91 1.70 0.66
CA THR A 166 10.62 2.99 0.06
C THR A 166 9.11 3.14 -0.09
N VAL A 167 8.64 4.36 -0.36
CA VAL A 167 7.22 4.62 -0.67
C VAL A 167 6.81 4.14 -2.07
N VAL A 168 7.74 3.57 -2.85
CA VAL A 168 7.46 2.97 -4.16
C VAL A 168 7.73 1.47 -4.08
N PRO A 169 6.71 0.65 -3.77
CA PRO A 169 6.90 -0.79 -3.58
C PRO A 169 7.27 -1.53 -4.87
N PRO A 170 7.78 -2.77 -4.76
CA PRO A 170 8.22 -3.57 -5.92
C PRO A 170 7.17 -3.78 -7.01
N CYS A 171 5.87 -3.74 -6.66
CA CYS A 171 4.78 -3.89 -7.63
C CYS A 171 4.73 -2.77 -8.69
N TYR A 172 5.37 -1.62 -8.43
CA TYR A 172 5.52 -0.54 -9.42
C TYR A 172 6.65 -0.79 -10.43
N GLY A 173 7.31 -1.96 -10.38
CA GLY A 173 8.27 -2.39 -11.41
C GLY A 173 9.43 -1.42 -11.57
N ALA A 174 9.56 -0.81 -12.76
CA ALA A 174 10.67 0.08 -13.10
C ALA A 174 10.76 1.37 -12.26
N TYR A 175 9.68 1.74 -11.56
CA TYR A 175 9.69 2.89 -10.66
C TYR A 175 10.24 2.55 -9.28
N ALA A 176 10.24 1.27 -8.89
CA ALA A 176 10.81 0.84 -7.63
C ALA A 176 12.34 0.88 -7.69
N HIS A 177 12.99 1.37 -6.64
CA HIS A 177 14.45 1.42 -6.61
C HIS A 177 15.03 -0.01 -6.49
N PRO A 178 15.90 -0.47 -7.41
CA PRO A 178 16.31 -1.86 -7.46
C PRO A 178 17.24 -2.29 -6.30
N ASP A 179 17.95 -1.32 -5.72
CA ASP A 179 19.02 -1.56 -4.74
C ASP A 179 18.71 -1.16 -3.29
N ILE A 180 17.57 -0.49 -3.01
CA ILE A 180 17.15 -0.19 -1.63
C ILE A 180 16.29 -1.36 -1.15
N LYS A 181 16.98 -2.43 -0.76
CA LYS A 181 16.40 -3.68 -0.25
C LYS A 181 17.46 -4.44 0.58
N PRO A 182 17.05 -5.38 1.43
CA PRO A 182 17.96 -6.34 2.04
C PRO A 182 18.80 -7.07 0.97
N GLY A 183 20.12 -7.10 1.16
CA GLY A 183 21.13 -7.61 0.25
C GLY A 183 21.43 -6.72 -0.97
N GLY A 184 20.83 -5.53 -1.07
CA GLY A 184 21.05 -4.59 -2.16
C GLY A 184 22.29 -3.71 -1.97
N ALA A 185 22.72 -3.04 -3.04
CA ALA A 185 23.87 -2.13 -2.99
C ALA A 185 23.65 -0.88 -2.12
N LEU A 186 22.39 -0.56 -1.80
CA LEU A 186 21.99 0.54 -0.91
C LEU A 186 21.21 0.01 0.30
N GLU A 187 21.59 -1.17 0.81
CA GLU A 187 20.96 -1.78 1.99
C GLU A 187 20.99 -0.84 3.21
N ASP A 188 22.03 -0.04 3.38
CA ASP A 188 22.15 0.93 4.48
C ASP A 188 20.98 1.94 4.52
N LEU A 189 20.31 2.20 3.38
CA LEU A 189 19.12 3.07 3.32
C LEU A 189 17.82 2.36 3.69
N CYS A 190 17.86 1.07 4.03
CA CYS A 190 16.69 0.28 4.39
C CYS A 190 16.30 0.44 5.87
N HIS A 191 17.20 0.93 6.71
CA HIS A 191 17.04 0.99 8.17
C HIS A 191 16.52 -0.35 8.73
N LEU A 192 17.29 -1.42 8.49
CA LEU A 192 16.92 -2.78 8.90
C LEU A 192 16.77 -2.88 10.42
N TYR A 193 15.95 -3.84 10.87
CA TYR A 193 15.69 -4.02 12.29
C TYR A 193 16.99 -4.28 13.06
N ASP A 194 17.36 -3.32 13.92
CA ASP A 194 18.57 -3.35 14.74
C ASP A 194 18.36 -2.50 15.99
N THR A 195 18.13 -3.16 17.11
CA THR A 195 17.93 -2.49 18.40
C THR A 195 19.20 -1.82 18.92
N THR A 196 20.38 -2.26 18.47
CA THR A 196 21.67 -1.68 18.89
C THR A 196 21.85 -0.33 18.22
N GLU A 197 21.67 -0.28 16.89
CA GLU A 197 21.72 0.96 16.12
C GLU A 197 20.66 1.95 16.59
N ALA A 198 19.43 1.46 16.83
CA ALA A 198 18.36 2.29 17.39
C ALA A 198 18.76 2.95 18.72
N ASN A 199 19.34 2.19 19.66
CA ASN A 199 19.78 2.74 20.94
C ASN A 199 20.92 3.75 20.76
N GLN A 200 21.88 3.49 19.87
CA GLN A 200 22.95 4.44 19.59
C GLN A 200 22.39 5.77 19.04
N LEU A 201 21.46 5.71 18.08
CA LEU A 201 20.78 6.89 17.54
C LEU A 201 20.00 7.66 18.61
N LEU A 202 19.35 6.95 19.55
CA LEU A 202 18.66 7.58 20.68
C LEU A 202 19.65 8.33 21.59
N ASP A 203 20.78 7.72 21.94
CA ASP A 203 21.83 8.35 22.75
C ASP A 203 22.41 9.59 22.04
N GLU A 204 22.74 9.49 20.76
CA GLU A 204 23.22 10.60 19.92
C GLU A 204 22.19 11.74 19.82
N GLY A 205 20.90 11.38 19.78
CA GLY A 205 19.77 12.30 19.79
C GLY A 205 19.45 12.91 21.16
N GLY A 206 20.15 12.51 22.22
CA GLY A 206 19.91 12.99 23.59
C GLY A 206 18.69 12.36 24.28
N PHE A 207 18.22 11.21 23.78
CA PHE A 207 17.11 10.42 24.33
C PHE A 207 17.61 9.27 25.23
N SER A 208 18.64 9.53 26.02
CA SER A 208 19.19 8.52 26.93
C SER A 208 18.16 8.12 28.00
N GLU A 209 18.24 6.86 28.44
CA GLU A 209 17.50 6.37 29.60
C GLU A 209 17.73 7.33 30.77
N ARG A 210 16.66 7.95 31.25
CA ARG A 210 16.67 8.58 32.57
C ARG A 210 16.32 7.47 33.54
N ASP A 211 17.20 7.22 34.51
CA ASP A 211 17.01 6.21 35.55
C ASP A 211 15.57 6.23 36.11
N PRO A 212 14.98 5.05 36.40
CA PRO A 212 13.61 4.91 36.91
C PRO A 212 13.37 5.57 38.27
#